data_AF-A0A1J7CB74-F1
#
_entry.id   AF-A0A1J7CB74-F1
#
_cell.length_a   1.000
_cell.length_b   1.000
_cell.length_c   1.000
_cell.angle_alpha   90.00
_cell.angle_beta   90.00
_cell.angle_gamma   90.00
#
_symmetry.space_group_name_H-M   'P 1'
#
loop_
_entity.id
_entity.type
_entity.pdbx_description
1 polymer ?
#
loop_
_entity_poly.entity_id
_entity_poly.type
_entity_poly.pdbx_seq_one_letter_code
_entity_poly.pdbx_strand_id
1 'polypeptide(L)'
;MTLDPQELGQSNADLAATLRELRRRAGLTGVQLGRRVNMSQSKVSKIENGRLTPSLVDVELILRALQAPPDLVANVMALARMANTEWQANRSLRRKGLEKKQVELAGLERSSRELRYFLPTMITGLLATPEYIHASMAPAGSDPSRAIAKKIERQTVLYDETKRFTFILTEQACRWPLVPYQAMAMQLDRLVSVSYLPSVRLGVIPLEGSKPAAPLNVFTIYGADLVTVEVSTGAIIFRDPRDVEDYLDEFRVYESYALWGDEARGRLADWARQFRQ
;
A
#
# COMPACT_ATOMS: atom_id res chain seq x y z
N MET A 1 -20.37 -9.78 4.78
CA MET A 1 -20.48 -9.52 3.34
C MET A 1 -19.15 -9.93 2.72
N THR A 2 -19.12 -11.05 2.01
CA THR A 2 -17.89 -11.65 1.50
C THR A 2 -17.76 -11.21 0.05
N LEU A 3 -16.97 -10.16 -0.21
CA LEU A 3 -16.80 -9.69 -1.59
C LEU A 3 -15.82 -10.63 -2.32
N ASP A 4 -16.31 -11.26 -3.39
CA ASP A 4 -15.51 -12.14 -4.25
C ASP A 4 -14.56 -11.29 -5.11
N PRO A 5 -13.27 -11.65 -5.24
CA PRO A 5 -12.37 -11.00 -6.20
C PRO A 5 -12.90 -10.93 -7.65
N GLN A 6 -13.78 -11.85 -8.07
CA GLN A 6 -14.48 -11.77 -9.36
C GLN A 6 -15.51 -10.62 -9.40
N GLU A 7 -16.17 -10.31 -8.27
CA GLU A 7 -17.10 -9.18 -8.15
C GLU A 7 -16.38 -7.83 -8.29
N LEU A 8 -15.11 -7.72 -7.92
CA LEU A 8 -14.32 -6.48 -8.09
C LEU A 8 -13.97 -6.22 -9.56
N GLY A 9 -13.56 -7.24 -10.32
CA GLY A 9 -13.35 -7.11 -11.77
C GLY A 9 -14.64 -6.81 -12.53
N GLN A 10 -15.75 -7.40 -12.06
CA GLN A 10 -17.10 -7.13 -12.55
C GLN A 10 -17.55 -5.69 -12.19
N SER A 11 -17.16 -5.17 -11.02
CA SER A 11 -17.54 -3.82 -10.58
C SER A 11 -17.02 -2.70 -11.48
N ASN A 12 -15.83 -2.84 -12.10
CA ASN A 12 -15.32 -1.82 -13.04
C ASN A 12 -16.09 -1.85 -14.37
N ALA A 13 -16.42 -3.05 -14.87
CA ALA A 13 -17.26 -3.20 -16.06
C ALA A 13 -18.69 -2.69 -15.80
N ASP A 14 -19.26 -3.00 -14.63
CA ASP A 14 -20.59 -2.56 -14.20
C ASP A 14 -20.63 -1.04 -14.00
N LEU A 15 -19.58 -0.45 -13.41
CA LEU A 15 -19.43 1.00 -13.29
C LEU A 15 -19.38 1.67 -14.67
N ALA A 16 -18.53 1.17 -15.57
CA ALA A 16 -18.41 1.69 -16.93
C ALA A 16 -19.74 1.62 -17.69
N ALA A 17 -20.43 0.48 -17.62
CA ALA A 17 -21.73 0.27 -18.23
C ALA A 17 -22.79 1.20 -17.65
N THR A 18 -22.82 1.36 -16.31
CA THR A 18 -23.78 2.22 -15.63
C THR A 18 -23.58 3.68 -15.99
N LEU A 19 -22.34 4.21 -15.95
CA LEU A 19 -22.05 5.60 -16.33
C LEU A 19 -22.42 5.88 -17.80
N ARG A 20 -22.14 4.94 -18.70
CA ARG A 20 -22.50 5.04 -20.11
C ARG A 20 -24.02 5.08 -20.32
N GLU A 21 -24.76 4.24 -19.59
CA GLU A 21 -26.22 4.19 -19.66
C GLU A 21 -26.85 5.47 -19.13
N LEU A 22 -26.36 6.01 -18.01
CA LEU A 22 -26.84 7.28 -17.47
C LEU A 22 -26.60 8.45 -18.42
N ARG A 23 -25.43 8.50 -19.07
CA ARG A 23 -25.16 9.50 -20.11
C ARG A 23 -26.17 9.39 -21.26
N ARG A 24 -26.45 8.17 -21.73
CA ARG A 24 -27.40 7.93 -22.82
C ARG A 24 -28.81 8.37 -22.45
N ARG A 25 -29.28 8.05 -21.24
CA ARG A 25 -30.59 8.48 -20.73
C ARG A 25 -30.72 10.00 -20.62
N ALA A 26 -29.63 10.68 -20.26
CA ALA A 26 -29.57 12.14 -20.25
C ALA A 26 -29.48 12.77 -21.66
N GLY A 27 -29.45 11.97 -22.74
CA GLY A 27 -29.38 12.46 -24.12
C GLY A 27 -28.06 13.12 -24.49
N LEU A 28 -26.99 12.92 -23.71
CA LEU A 28 -25.70 13.58 -23.93
C LEU A 28 -24.77 12.72 -24.78
N THR A 29 -24.04 13.34 -25.70
CA THR A 29 -22.86 12.72 -26.34
C THR A 29 -21.67 12.70 -25.37
N GLY A 30 -20.70 11.82 -25.60
CA GLY A 30 -19.46 11.78 -24.80
C GLY A 30 -18.68 13.11 -24.83
N VAL A 31 -18.74 13.84 -25.95
CA VAL A 31 -18.15 15.19 -26.08
C VAL A 31 -18.87 16.18 -25.16
N GLN A 32 -20.20 16.18 -25.16
CA GLN A 32 -21.00 17.07 -24.32
C GLN A 32 -20.79 16.78 -22.82
N LEU A 33 -20.77 15.50 -22.42
CA LEU A 33 -20.46 15.14 -21.03
C LEU A 33 -19.06 15.64 -20.64
N GLY A 34 -18.04 15.34 -21.45
CA GLY A 34 -16.66 15.78 -21.18
C GLY A 34 -16.55 17.29 -20.96
N ARG A 35 -17.22 18.10 -21.80
CA ARG A 35 -17.27 19.55 -21.61
C ARG A 35 -17.92 19.97 -20.29
N ARG A 36 -18.99 19.29 -19.84
CA ARG A 36 -19.68 19.62 -18.58
C ARG A 36 -18.85 19.32 -17.33
N VAL A 37 -17.99 18.31 -17.39
CA VAL A 37 -17.16 17.87 -16.24
C VAL A 37 -15.68 18.22 -16.38
N ASN A 38 -15.34 19.07 -17.36
CA ASN A 38 -13.95 19.44 -17.68
C ASN A 38 -13.01 18.24 -17.92
N MET A 39 -13.50 17.23 -18.63
CA MET A 39 -12.74 16.04 -19.04
C MET A 39 -12.63 15.97 -20.57
N SER A 40 -11.50 15.46 -21.06
CA SER A 40 -11.37 15.18 -22.49
C SER A 40 -12.36 14.08 -22.92
N GLN A 41 -12.87 14.16 -24.16
CA GLN A 41 -13.72 13.11 -24.72
C GLN A 41 -13.03 11.74 -24.68
N SER A 42 -11.69 11.72 -24.85
CA SER A 42 -10.89 10.50 -24.73
C SER A 42 -10.94 9.91 -23.32
N LYS A 43 -10.84 10.73 -22.26
CA LYS A 43 -10.97 10.27 -20.87
C LYS A 43 -12.36 9.67 -20.63
N VAL A 44 -13.42 10.38 -21.01
CA VAL A 44 -14.82 9.89 -20.90
C VAL A 44 -15.02 8.58 -21.65
N SER A 45 -14.48 8.47 -22.87
CA SER A 45 -14.59 7.25 -23.66
C SER A 45 -13.85 6.07 -23.05
N LYS A 46 -12.67 6.28 -22.46
CA LYS A 46 -11.94 5.22 -21.77
C LYS A 46 -12.69 4.74 -20.52
N ILE A 47 -13.30 5.66 -19.77
CA ILE A 47 -14.14 5.36 -18.61
C ILE A 47 -15.33 4.49 -19.02
N GLU A 48 -16.12 4.93 -20.00
CA GLU A 48 -17.34 4.22 -20.45
C GLU A 48 -17.10 2.88 -21.15
N ASN A 49 -15.85 2.60 -21.53
CA ASN A 49 -15.44 1.32 -22.11
C ASN A 49 -14.66 0.44 -21.12
N GLY A 50 -14.58 0.83 -19.84
CA GLY A 50 -13.85 0.08 -18.81
C GLY A 50 -12.33 0.03 -19.01
N ARG A 51 -11.78 0.89 -19.87
CA ARG A 51 -10.33 0.99 -20.14
C ARG A 51 -9.60 1.91 -19.17
N LEU A 52 -10.34 2.71 -18.40
CA LEU A 52 -9.83 3.58 -17.36
C LEU A 52 -10.82 3.55 -16.19
N THR A 53 -10.38 3.12 -15.01
CA THR A 53 -11.17 3.26 -13.79
C THR A 53 -11.24 4.75 -13.42
N PRO A 54 -12.43 5.38 -13.36
CA PRO A 54 -12.56 6.76 -12.93
C PRO A 54 -12.30 6.87 -11.42
N SER A 55 -11.70 7.99 -10.98
CA SER A 55 -11.66 8.31 -9.54
C SER A 55 -13.07 8.55 -9.00
N LEU A 56 -13.26 8.46 -7.68
CA LEU A 56 -14.52 8.83 -7.04
C LEU A 56 -14.92 10.27 -7.36
N VAL A 57 -13.94 11.18 -7.50
CA VAL A 57 -14.19 12.57 -7.90
C VAL A 57 -14.69 12.65 -9.34
N ASP A 58 -14.10 11.88 -10.26
CA ASP A 58 -14.57 11.82 -11.64
C ASP A 58 -16.02 11.31 -11.70
N VAL A 59 -16.33 10.27 -10.93
CA VAL A 59 -17.69 9.70 -10.85
C VAL A 59 -18.68 10.71 -10.26
N GLU A 60 -18.31 11.41 -9.19
CA GLU A 60 -19.14 12.44 -8.57
C GLU A 60 -19.45 13.60 -9.54
N LEU A 61 -18.44 14.07 -10.29
CA LEU A 61 -18.60 15.11 -11.31
C LEU A 61 -19.54 14.63 -12.43
N ILE A 62 -19.37 13.40 -12.91
CA ILE A 62 -20.25 12.81 -13.93
C ILE A 62 -21.69 12.72 -13.43
N LEU A 63 -21.90 12.16 -12.24
CA LEU A 63 -23.24 12.01 -11.66
C LEU A 63 -23.93 13.36 -11.45
N ARG A 64 -23.18 14.37 -10.99
CA ARG A 64 -23.69 15.74 -10.83
C ARG A 64 -24.06 16.35 -12.19
N ALA A 65 -23.22 16.20 -13.21
CA ALA A 65 -23.49 16.71 -14.56
C ALA A 65 -24.68 16.01 -15.27
N LEU A 66 -24.97 14.77 -14.85
CA LEU A 66 -26.10 13.98 -15.30
C LEU A 66 -27.37 14.16 -14.44
N GLN A 67 -27.29 14.95 -13.36
CA GLN A 67 -28.39 15.17 -12.40
C GLN A 67 -28.98 13.85 -11.87
N ALA A 68 -28.09 12.89 -11.56
CA ALA A 68 -28.49 11.58 -11.07
C ALA A 68 -29.23 11.69 -9.71
N PRO A 69 -30.35 10.95 -9.51
CA PRO A 69 -31.06 10.93 -8.23
C PRO A 69 -30.21 10.35 -7.08
N PRO A 70 -30.43 10.76 -5.82
CA PRO A 70 -29.58 10.42 -4.68
C PRO A 70 -29.33 8.91 -4.49
N ASP A 71 -30.36 8.07 -4.64
CA ASP A 71 -30.23 6.62 -4.47
C ASP A 71 -29.29 5.99 -5.51
N LEU A 72 -29.36 6.50 -6.74
CA LEU A 72 -28.48 6.10 -7.82
C LEU A 72 -27.06 6.60 -7.59
N VAL A 73 -26.90 7.82 -7.06
CA VAL A 73 -25.58 8.35 -6.69
C VAL A 73 -24.90 7.45 -5.66
N ALA A 74 -25.62 7.06 -4.59
CA ALA A 74 -25.07 6.17 -3.57
C ALA A 74 -24.61 4.84 -4.17
N ASN A 75 -25.44 4.22 -5.02
CA ASN A 75 -25.13 2.94 -5.67
C ASN A 75 -23.93 3.04 -6.62
N VAL A 76 -23.87 4.05 -7.49
CA VAL A 76 -22.77 4.23 -8.44
C VAL A 76 -21.47 4.59 -7.72
N MET A 77 -21.54 5.37 -6.64
CA MET A 77 -20.37 5.64 -5.79
C MET A 77 -19.88 4.39 -5.07
N ALA A 78 -20.76 3.47 -4.67
CA ALA A 78 -20.34 2.18 -4.13
C ALA A 78 -19.61 1.33 -5.18
N LEU A 79 -20.14 1.24 -6.40
CA LEU A 79 -19.46 0.58 -7.53
C LEU A 79 -18.10 1.22 -7.82
N ALA A 80 -18.00 2.55 -7.77
CA ALA A 80 -16.76 3.26 -7.98
C ALA A 80 -15.71 2.98 -6.88
N ARG A 81 -16.13 2.85 -5.62
CA ARG A 81 -15.23 2.45 -4.52
C ARG A 81 -14.72 1.03 -4.73
N MET A 82 -15.60 0.11 -5.10
CA MET A 82 -15.23 -1.28 -5.40
C MET A 82 -14.26 -1.35 -6.59
N ALA A 83 -14.52 -0.60 -7.66
CA ALA A 83 -13.63 -0.58 -8.83
C ALA A 83 -12.24 0.02 -8.55
N ASN A 84 -12.13 0.93 -7.57
CA ASN A 84 -10.87 1.53 -7.13
C ASN A 84 -10.17 0.74 -6.00
N THR A 85 -10.84 -0.28 -5.43
CA THR A 85 -10.32 -1.11 -4.34
C THR A 85 -10.03 -2.52 -4.85
N GLU A 86 -8.76 -2.91 -4.92
CA GLU A 86 -8.40 -4.28 -5.29
C GLU A 86 -8.13 -5.11 -4.03
N TRP A 87 -8.84 -6.23 -3.87
CA TRP A 87 -8.57 -7.21 -2.83
C TRP A 87 -7.68 -8.34 -3.36
N GLN A 88 -6.53 -8.53 -2.71
CA GLN A 88 -5.61 -9.62 -3.01
C GLN A 88 -5.58 -10.65 -1.88
N ALA A 89 -6.41 -11.70 -1.99
CA ALA A 89 -6.46 -12.77 -1.00
C ALA A 89 -5.15 -13.57 -0.92
N ASN A 90 -4.59 -13.72 0.28
CA ASN A 90 -3.37 -14.49 0.55
C ASN A 90 -3.49 -15.96 0.10
N ARG A 91 -4.67 -16.60 0.25
CA ARG A 91 -4.87 -17.99 -0.21
C ARG A 91 -4.76 -18.12 -1.74
N SER A 92 -5.30 -17.15 -2.47
CA SER A 92 -5.20 -17.08 -3.94
C SER A 92 -3.76 -16.85 -4.38
N LEU A 93 -3.03 -15.96 -3.69
CA LEU A 93 -1.62 -15.70 -3.95
C LEU A 93 -0.72 -16.89 -3.61
N ARG A 94 -0.96 -17.58 -2.49
CA ARG A 94 -0.25 -18.83 -2.14
C ARG A 94 -0.44 -19.90 -3.21
N ARG A 95 -1.66 -20.05 -3.75
CA ARG A 95 -1.97 -20.98 -4.85
C ARG A 95 -1.32 -20.57 -6.19
N LYS A 96 -1.18 -19.27 -6.45
CA LYS A 96 -0.50 -18.71 -7.63
C LYS A 96 1.04 -18.66 -7.48
N GLY A 97 1.57 -18.99 -6.31
CA GLY A 97 2.99 -18.94 -5.95
C GLY A 97 3.39 -17.61 -5.29
N LEU A 98 4.04 -17.70 -4.12
CA LEU A 98 4.58 -16.55 -3.37
C LEU A 98 5.57 -15.70 -4.20
N GLU A 99 6.20 -16.33 -5.19
CA GLU A 99 7.06 -15.70 -6.17
C GLU A 99 6.37 -14.59 -6.97
N LYS A 100 5.11 -14.80 -7.38
CA LYS A 100 4.35 -13.82 -8.18
C LYS A 100 4.07 -12.54 -7.38
N LYS A 101 3.74 -12.67 -6.08
CA LYS A 101 3.60 -11.52 -5.17
C LYS A 101 4.90 -10.72 -5.09
N GLN A 102 6.06 -11.37 -5.05
CA GLN A 102 7.35 -10.67 -5.02
C GLN A 102 7.63 -9.92 -6.32
N VAL A 103 7.26 -10.49 -7.48
CA VAL A 103 7.39 -9.81 -8.79
C VAL A 103 6.48 -8.59 -8.88
N GLU A 104 5.22 -8.70 -8.44
CA GLU A 104 4.28 -7.57 -8.43
C GLU A 104 4.77 -6.42 -7.54
N LEU A 105 5.21 -6.73 -6.31
CA LEU A 105 5.77 -5.72 -5.42
C LEU A 105 7.05 -5.09 -5.98
N ALA A 106 7.94 -5.90 -6.58
CA ALA A 106 9.14 -5.37 -7.25
C ALA A 106 8.78 -4.46 -8.43
N GLY A 107 7.67 -4.74 -9.13
CA GLY A 107 7.13 -3.87 -10.16
C GLY A 107 6.72 -2.49 -9.62
N LEU A 108 5.97 -2.46 -8.52
CA LEU A 108 5.56 -1.23 -7.84
C LEU A 108 6.77 -0.43 -7.32
N GLU A 109 7.75 -1.12 -6.74
CA GLU A 109 9.01 -0.52 -6.27
C GLU A 109 9.81 0.07 -7.44
N ARG A 110 9.86 -0.59 -8.59
CA ARG A 110 10.53 -0.09 -9.80
C ARG A 110 9.82 1.11 -10.40
N SER A 111 8.49 1.12 -10.46
CA SER A 111 7.72 2.21 -11.07
C SER A 111 7.61 3.45 -10.20
N SER A 112 7.93 3.36 -8.91
CA SER A 112 7.78 4.47 -7.94
C SER A 112 9.13 5.11 -7.60
N ARG A 113 9.17 6.44 -7.54
CA ARG A 113 10.36 7.18 -7.06
C ARG A 113 10.32 7.43 -5.56
N GLU A 114 9.13 7.61 -5.00
CA GLU A 114 8.94 7.79 -3.55
C GLU A 114 8.14 6.63 -2.99
N LEU A 115 8.62 6.06 -1.90
CA LEU A 115 7.96 4.97 -1.20
C LEU A 115 7.93 5.25 0.30
N ARG A 116 6.74 5.14 0.91
CA ARG A 116 6.53 5.38 2.34
C ARG A 116 5.97 4.12 2.98
N TYR A 117 6.68 3.55 3.93
CA TYR A 117 6.32 2.32 4.61
C TYR A 117 6.00 2.62 6.07
N PHE A 118 4.77 2.32 6.48
CA PHE A 118 4.39 2.33 7.88
C PHE A 118 4.32 0.89 8.41
N LEU A 119 5.14 0.60 9.42
CA LEU A 119 5.40 -0.75 9.92
C LEU A 119 5.11 -0.82 11.42
N PRO A 120 3.84 -0.99 11.84
CA PRO A 120 3.47 -0.97 13.25
C PRO A 120 3.64 -2.31 13.99
N THR A 121 3.84 -3.42 13.27
CA THR A 121 3.83 -4.77 13.87
C THR A 121 4.97 -5.67 13.42
N MET A 122 5.65 -5.37 12.31
CA MET A 122 6.72 -6.23 11.78
C MET A 122 7.65 -5.47 10.83
N ILE A 123 8.90 -5.92 10.73
CA ILE A 123 9.89 -5.39 9.79
C ILE A 123 9.62 -5.90 8.38
N THR A 124 9.65 -5.01 7.38
CA THR A 124 9.51 -5.38 5.97
C THR A 124 10.72 -6.16 5.44
N GLY A 125 10.48 -7.02 4.43
CA GLY A 125 11.53 -7.81 3.79
C GLY A 125 12.66 -7.00 3.15
N LEU A 126 12.44 -5.70 2.85
CA LEU A 126 13.51 -4.82 2.36
C LEU A 126 14.57 -4.54 3.44
N LEU A 127 14.13 -4.42 4.70
CA LEU A 127 14.98 -4.10 5.84
C LEU A 127 15.43 -5.35 6.62
N ALA A 128 14.83 -6.50 6.35
CA ALA A 128 15.03 -7.72 7.11
C ALA A 128 16.34 -8.46 6.79
N THR A 129 16.93 -9.14 7.78
CA THR A 129 18.01 -10.11 7.62
C THR A 129 17.49 -11.41 7.01
N PRO A 130 18.36 -12.26 6.43
CA PRO A 130 17.95 -13.57 5.92
C PRO A 130 17.20 -14.43 6.96
N GLU A 131 17.66 -14.44 8.21
CA GLU A 131 17.04 -15.19 9.31
C GLU A 131 15.64 -14.66 9.62
N TYR A 132 15.46 -13.34 9.66
CA TYR A 132 14.16 -12.72 9.88
C TYR A 132 13.21 -12.99 8.72
N ILE A 133 13.71 -12.90 7.47
CA ILE A 133 12.93 -13.24 6.28
C ILE A 133 12.47 -14.70 6.37
N HIS A 134 13.37 -15.63 6.69
CA HIS A 134 13.04 -17.05 6.81
C HIS A 134 11.93 -17.28 7.86
N ALA A 135 12.08 -16.71 9.07
CA ALA A 135 11.07 -16.85 10.13
C ALA A 135 9.71 -16.24 9.76
N SER A 136 9.70 -15.09 9.07
CA SER A 136 8.45 -14.47 8.59
C SER A 136 7.68 -15.32 7.56
N MET A 137 8.36 -16.28 6.91
CA MET A 137 7.81 -17.12 5.85
C MET A 137 7.58 -18.58 6.29
N ALA A 138 8.14 -19.02 7.41
CA ALA A 138 8.01 -20.38 7.94
C ALA A 138 6.56 -20.91 8.07
N PRO A 139 5.54 -20.09 8.39
CA PRO A 139 4.14 -20.57 8.46
C PRO A 139 3.50 -20.93 7.10
N ALA A 140 4.24 -20.87 5.99
CA ALA A 140 3.68 -21.04 4.64
C ALA A 140 3.56 -22.51 4.15
N GLY A 141 4.15 -23.49 4.85
CA GLY A 141 3.98 -24.92 4.54
C GLY A 141 4.63 -25.44 3.24
N SER A 142 5.26 -24.57 2.44
CA SER A 142 6.01 -24.90 1.22
C SER A 142 7.46 -24.45 1.36
N ASP A 143 8.41 -25.08 0.65
CA ASP A 143 9.82 -24.65 0.60
C ASP A 143 9.94 -23.16 0.23
N PRO A 144 10.32 -22.28 1.17
CA PRO A 144 10.35 -20.85 0.94
C PRO A 144 11.63 -20.38 0.22
N SER A 145 12.60 -21.26 -0.04
CA SER A 145 13.96 -20.90 -0.47
C SER A 145 14.01 -19.97 -1.68
N ARG A 146 13.22 -20.24 -2.73
CA ARG A 146 13.13 -19.36 -3.91
C ARG A 146 12.55 -17.99 -3.60
N ALA A 147 11.52 -17.93 -2.76
CA ALA A 147 10.87 -16.67 -2.39
C ALA A 147 11.75 -15.84 -1.45
N ILE A 148 12.53 -16.49 -0.59
CA ILE A 148 13.58 -15.86 0.24
C ILE A 148 14.66 -15.25 -0.66
N ALA A 149 15.18 -16.02 -1.63
CA ALA A 149 16.19 -15.52 -2.57
C ALA A 149 15.70 -14.27 -3.33
N LYS A 150 14.45 -14.26 -3.82
CA LYS A 150 13.86 -13.07 -4.46
C LYS A 150 13.67 -11.90 -3.50
N LYS A 151 13.30 -12.15 -2.23
CA LYS A 151 13.23 -11.08 -1.22
C LYS A 151 14.58 -10.42 -1.01
N ILE A 152 15.65 -11.22 -0.94
CA ILE A 152 17.03 -10.74 -0.77
C ILE A 152 17.46 -9.95 -2.01
N GLU A 153 17.24 -10.49 -3.22
CA GLU A 153 17.55 -9.80 -4.48
C GLU A 153 16.86 -8.42 -4.56
N ARG A 154 15.61 -8.36 -4.11
CA ARG A 154 14.80 -7.13 -4.11
C ARG A 154 15.36 -6.05 -3.19
N GLN A 155 16.17 -6.38 -2.18
CA GLN A 155 16.80 -5.39 -1.30
C GLN A 155 17.78 -4.48 -2.03
N THR A 156 18.30 -4.90 -3.20
CA THR A 156 19.18 -4.08 -4.05
C THR A 156 18.56 -2.75 -4.46
N VAL A 157 17.22 -2.67 -4.50
CA VAL A 157 16.48 -1.43 -4.79
C VAL A 157 16.75 -0.31 -3.78
N LEU A 158 17.16 -0.65 -2.56
CA LEU A 158 17.55 0.34 -1.56
C LEU A 158 18.82 1.10 -1.95
N TYR A 159 19.63 0.60 -2.89
CA TYR A 159 20.84 1.28 -3.35
C TYR A 159 20.60 2.14 -4.60
N ASP A 160 19.37 2.20 -5.11
CA ASP A 160 19.00 3.05 -6.23
C ASP A 160 18.80 4.50 -5.74
N GLU A 161 19.79 5.35 -6.01
CA GLU A 161 19.78 6.78 -5.61
C GLU A 161 18.72 7.62 -6.35
N THR A 162 18.06 7.08 -7.39
CA THR A 162 16.93 7.75 -8.04
C THR A 162 15.63 7.60 -7.24
N LYS A 163 15.65 6.77 -6.18
CA LYS A 163 14.51 6.49 -5.32
C LYS A 163 14.70 7.07 -3.93
N ARG A 164 13.57 7.26 -3.24
CA ARG A 164 13.50 7.71 -1.85
C ARG A 164 12.55 6.80 -1.09
N PHE A 165 13.07 6.18 -0.04
CA PHE A 165 12.33 5.31 0.85
C PHE A 165 12.23 5.98 2.22
N THR A 166 11.01 6.14 2.72
CA THR A 166 10.76 6.54 4.11
C THR A 166 10.15 5.37 4.85
N PHE A 167 10.82 4.88 5.89
CA PHE A 167 10.32 3.80 6.75
C PHE A 167 10.03 4.37 8.12
N ILE A 168 8.84 4.09 8.65
CA ILE A 168 8.49 4.36 10.03
C ILE A 168 8.15 3.03 10.69
N LEU A 169 8.94 2.66 11.70
CA LEU A 169 8.73 1.45 12.48
C LEU A 169 8.28 1.84 13.88
N THR A 170 7.28 1.16 14.43
CA THR A 170 7.01 1.27 15.87
C THR A 170 8.00 0.44 16.67
N GLU A 171 8.15 0.76 17.95
CA GLU A 171 8.90 -0.07 18.89
C GLU A 171 8.42 -1.53 18.86
N GLN A 172 7.12 -1.78 18.76
CA GLN A 172 6.55 -3.12 18.64
C GLN A 172 7.10 -3.86 17.42
N ALA A 173 7.15 -3.21 16.25
CA ALA A 173 7.70 -3.81 15.05
C ALA A 173 9.18 -4.16 15.19
N CYS A 174 9.95 -3.30 15.87
CA CYS A 174 11.38 -3.51 16.12
C CYS A 174 11.65 -4.60 17.16
N ARG A 175 10.80 -4.73 18.18
CA ARG A 175 11.04 -5.59 19.35
C ARG A 175 10.23 -6.88 19.35
N TRP A 176 9.35 -7.11 18.36
CA TRP A 176 8.60 -8.37 18.27
C TRP A 176 9.57 -9.56 18.09
N PRO A 177 9.59 -10.56 19.00
CA PRO A 177 10.60 -11.62 19.01
C PRO A 177 10.29 -12.70 17.98
N LEU A 178 10.38 -12.35 16.69
CA LEU A 178 10.09 -13.27 15.58
C LEU A 178 11.19 -14.33 15.39
N VAL A 179 12.42 -13.98 15.73
CA VAL A 179 13.62 -14.84 15.64
C VAL A 179 14.31 -14.93 17.01
N PRO A 180 15.24 -15.90 17.22
CA PRO A 180 16.02 -15.96 18.46
C PRO A 180 16.70 -14.63 18.79
N TYR A 181 16.93 -14.38 20.08
CA TYR A 181 17.34 -13.06 20.59
C TYR A 181 18.61 -12.51 19.92
N GLN A 182 19.63 -13.35 19.74
CA GLN A 182 20.85 -12.95 19.01
C GLN A 182 20.56 -12.54 17.55
N ALA A 183 19.63 -13.24 16.87
CA ALA A 183 19.20 -12.87 15.52
C ALA A 183 18.35 -11.58 15.51
N MET A 184 17.58 -11.31 16.57
CA MET A 184 16.89 -10.02 16.74
C MET A 184 17.88 -8.87 16.92
N ALA A 185 18.95 -9.07 17.70
CA ALA A 185 20.02 -8.08 17.83
C ALA A 185 20.65 -7.76 16.47
N MET A 186 20.98 -8.79 15.67
CA MET A 186 21.52 -8.62 14.32
C MET A 186 20.52 -7.93 13.37
N GLN A 187 19.22 -8.20 13.52
CA GLN A 187 18.18 -7.52 12.77
C GLN A 187 18.13 -6.02 13.10
N LEU A 188 18.28 -5.64 14.36
CA LEU A 188 18.32 -4.23 14.77
C LEU A 188 19.61 -3.54 14.32
N ASP A 189 20.76 -4.22 14.39
CA ASP A 189 22.02 -3.71 13.82
C ASP A 189 21.88 -3.45 12.32
N ARG A 190 21.16 -4.33 11.61
CA ARG A 190 20.85 -4.11 10.19
C ARG A 190 20.02 -2.85 9.98
N LEU A 191 19.01 -2.58 10.81
CA LEU A 191 18.21 -1.34 10.72
C LEU A 191 19.10 -0.10 10.90
N VAL A 192 20.05 -0.15 11.82
CA VAL A 192 21.06 0.92 12.00
C VAL A 192 21.89 1.08 10.72
N SER A 193 22.45 0.00 10.18
CA SER A 193 23.30 0.03 8.99
C SER A 193 22.56 0.58 7.76
N VAL A 194 21.33 0.13 7.49
CA VAL A 194 20.55 0.60 6.31
C VAL A 194 20.06 2.04 6.46
N SER A 195 19.98 2.56 7.70
CA SER A 195 19.63 3.98 7.94
C SER A 195 20.69 4.97 7.46
N TYR A 196 21.89 4.51 7.12
CA TYR A 196 22.95 5.34 6.53
C TYR A 196 22.88 5.43 5.00
N LEU A 197 22.00 4.67 4.33
CA LEU A 197 21.87 4.74 2.88
C LEU A 197 21.24 6.08 2.46
N PRO A 198 21.78 6.80 1.44
CA PRO A 198 21.27 8.11 1.02
C PRO A 198 19.81 8.11 0.54
N SER A 199 19.36 6.98 0.01
CA SER A 199 18.00 6.73 -0.46
C SER A 199 17.02 6.42 0.67
N VAL A 200 17.49 6.17 1.90
CA VAL A 200 16.68 5.66 3.02
C VAL A 200 16.59 6.70 4.13
N ARG A 201 15.36 7.06 4.49
CA ARG A 201 15.02 7.78 5.72
C ARG A 201 14.29 6.82 6.65
N LEU A 202 14.93 6.44 7.75
CA LEU A 202 14.37 5.49 8.71
C LEU A 202 14.06 6.20 10.02
N GLY A 203 12.80 6.06 10.47
CA GLY A 203 12.31 6.60 11.73
C GLY A 203 11.74 5.50 12.61
N VAL A 204 11.86 5.70 13.92
CA VAL A 204 11.31 4.78 14.92
C VAL A 204 10.38 5.51 15.88
N ILE A 205 9.20 4.97 16.11
CA ILE A 205 8.22 5.50 17.08
C ILE A 205 8.40 4.71 18.39
N PRO A 206 9.02 5.31 19.41
CA PRO A 206 9.22 4.66 20.70
C PRO A 206 7.90 4.63 21.49
N LEU A 207 7.76 3.75 22.48
CA LEU A 207 6.52 3.67 23.28
C LEU A 207 6.33 4.86 24.23
N GLU A 208 7.41 5.54 24.61
CA GLU A 208 7.39 6.66 25.55
C GLU A 208 6.56 7.85 25.04
N GLY A 209 5.80 8.48 25.93
CA GLY A 209 4.96 9.63 25.62
C GLY A 209 3.59 9.28 24.99
N SER A 210 2.70 10.27 24.95
CA SER A 210 1.34 10.10 24.41
C SER A 210 1.31 10.19 22.89
N LYS A 211 0.62 9.25 22.25
CA LYS A 211 0.40 9.18 20.78
C LYS A 211 -1.09 8.92 20.54
N PRO A 212 -1.89 9.97 20.25
CA PRO A 212 -3.34 9.83 20.17
C PRO A 212 -3.82 9.05 18.93
N ALA A 213 -3.02 9.00 17.86
CA ALA A 213 -3.35 8.20 16.68
C ALA A 213 -2.88 6.74 16.86
N ALA A 214 -3.84 5.81 16.80
CA ALA A 214 -3.57 4.38 16.99
C ALA A 214 -3.29 3.69 15.65
N PRO A 215 -2.16 2.99 15.50
CA PRO A 215 -1.86 2.28 14.27
C PRO A 215 -2.72 1.03 14.10
N LEU A 216 -3.39 0.91 12.96
CA LEU A 216 -4.27 -0.22 12.67
C LEU A 216 -3.59 -1.32 11.84
N ASN A 217 -2.94 -0.93 10.74
CA ASN A 217 -2.42 -1.88 9.75
C ASN A 217 -1.04 -1.46 9.23
N VAL A 218 -0.31 -2.42 8.66
CA VAL A 218 0.86 -2.14 7.83
C VAL A 218 0.36 -1.57 6.51
N PHE A 219 0.91 -0.43 6.08
CA PHE A 219 0.62 0.11 4.76
C PHE A 219 1.86 0.68 4.06
N THR A 220 1.82 0.71 2.73
CA THR A 220 2.85 1.27 1.88
C THR A 220 2.24 2.22 0.86
N ILE A 221 2.73 3.45 0.79
CA ILE A 221 2.35 4.45 -0.21
C ILE A 221 3.42 4.49 -1.30
N TYR A 222 2.98 4.42 -2.55
CA TYR A 222 3.81 4.44 -3.75
C TYR A 222 3.53 5.72 -4.53
N GLY A 223 4.42 6.71 -4.41
CA GLY A 223 4.21 8.05 -4.94
C GLY A 223 3.01 8.75 -4.28
N ALA A 224 2.08 9.23 -5.10
CA ALA A 224 0.83 9.89 -4.69
C ALA A 224 -0.42 9.21 -5.30
N ASP A 225 -0.27 8.00 -5.85
CA ASP A 225 -1.31 7.37 -6.69
C ASP A 225 -1.78 6.00 -6.16
N LEU A 226 -1.04 5.38 -5.24
CA LEU A 226 -1.32 4.01 -4.84
C LEU A 226 -0.91 3.73 -3.39
N VAL A 227 -1.81 3.09 -2.64
CA VAL A 227 -1.54 2.55 -1.30
C VAL A 227 -1.83 1.06 -1.28
N THR A 228 -0.94 0.29 -0.64
CA THR A 228 -1.23 -1.11 -0.28
C THR A 228 -1.35 -1.22 1.23
N VAL A 229 -2.35 -1.95 1.71
CA VAL A 229 -2.61 -2.18 3.13
C VAL A 229 -2.64 -3.68 3.37
N GLU A 230 -1.71 -4.18 4.18
CA GLU A 230 -1.59 -5.60 4.49
C GLU A 230 -2.49 -5.95 5.68
N VAL A 231 -3.25 -7.04 5.54
CA VAL A 231 -4.09 -7.63 6.58
C VAL A 231 -3.80 -9.13 6.64
N SER A 232 -4.23 -9.82 7.71
CA SER A 232 -3.90 -11.24 7.89
C SER A 232 -4.32 -12.12 6.70
N THR A 233 -5.42 -11.78 6.05
CA THR A 233 -6.02 -12.58 4.96
C THR A 233 -5.57 -12.15 3.56
N GLY A 234 -4.82 -11.06 3.40
CA GLY A 234 -4.47 -10.52 2.08
C GLY A 234 -3.91 -9.10 2.12
N ALA A 235 -4.02 -8.40 1.01
CA ALA A 235 -3.76 -6.98 0.94
C ALA A 235 -4.90 -6.26 0.22
N ILE A 236 -5.18 -5.02 0.64
CA ILE A 236 -6.09 -4.11 -0.04
C ILE A 236 -5.24 -3.09 -0.79
N ILE A 237 -5.59 -2.78 -2.04
CA ILE A 237 -4.93 -1.76 -2.84
C ILE A 237 -5.91 -0.62 -3.09
N PHE A 238 -5.54 0.58 -2.68
CA PHE A 238 -6.27 1.81 -2.94
C PHE A 238 -5.58 2.59 -4.05
N ARG A 239 -6.38 3.07 -5.01
CA ARG A 239 -5.94 3.95 -6.10
C ARG A 239 -6.78 5.23 -6.21
N ASP A 240 -7.80 5.38 -5.36
CA ASP A 240 -8.56 6.63 -5.32
C ASP A 240 -7.71 7.73 -4.68
N PRO A 241 -7.60 8.91 -5.30
CA PRO A 241 -6.78 9.99 -4.76
C PRO A 241 -7.17 10.45 -3.34
N ARG A 242 -8.44 10.31 -2.93
CA ARG A 242 -8.87 10.69 -1.57
C ARG A 242 -8.34 9.67 -0.55
N ASP A 243 -8.52 8.38 -0.84
CA ASP A 243 -8.00 7.31 0.03
C ASP A 243 -6.47 7.42 0.15
N VAL A 244 -5.77 7.72 -0.96
CA VAL A 244 -4.31 7.91 -0.95
C VAL A 244 -3.91 9.14 -0.11
N GLU A 245 -4.64 10.25 -0.22
CA GLU A 245 -4.38 11.46 0.59
C GLU A 245 -4.63 11.21 2.08
N ASP A 246 -5.71 10.50 2.44
CA ASP A 246 -6.00 10.13 3.83
C ASP A 246 -4.83 9.32 4.45
N TYR A 247 -4.26 8.37 3.70
CA TYR A 247 -3.06 7.64 4.13
C TYR A 247 -1.80 8.50 4.18
N LEU A 248 -1.65 9.48 3.29
CA LEU A 248 -0.55 10.45 3.35
C LEU A 248 -0.66 11.33 4.60
N ASP A 249 -1.85 11.79 4.96
CA ASP A 249 -2.13 12.51 6.20
C ASP A 249 -1.83 11.65 7.43
N GLU A 250 -2.30 10.41 7.45
CA GLU A 250 -2.01 9.46 8.52
C GLU A 250 -0.49 9.23 8.67
N PHE A 251 0.22 9.07 7.54
CA PHE A 251 1.68 8.91 7.54
C PHE A 251 2.39 10.14 8.12
N ARG A 252 1.97 11.37 7.75
CA ARG A 252 2.52 12.62 8.30
C ARG A 252 2.33 12.72 9.81
N VAL A 253 1.20 12.26 10.34
CA VAL A 253 0.97 12.18 11.79
C VAL A 253 2.00 11.25 12.43
N TYR A 254 2.24 10.07 11.87
CA TYR A 254 3.26 9.15 12.39
C TYR A 254 4.69 9.70 12.26
N GLU A 255 5.00 10.47 11.20
CA GLU A 255 6.29 11.14 11.07
C GLU A 255 6.59 12.08 12.24
N SER A 256 5.55 12.76 12.75
CA SER A 256 5.68 13.68 13.89
C SER A 256 6.00 12.98 15.22
N TYR A 257 5.72 11.68 15.33
CA TYR A 257 6.03 10.88 16.52
C TYR A 257 7.36 10.14 16.44
N ALA A 258 7.95 10.05 15.25
CA ALA A 258 9.14 9.26 15.01
C ALA A 258 10.41 10.01 15.41
N LEU A 259 11.32 9.30 16.09
CA LEU A 259 12.72 9.67 16.18
C LEU A 259 13.37 9.43 14.82
N TRP A 260 14.33 10.27 14.45
CA TRP A 260 15.04 10.21 13.17
C TRP A 260 16.54 10.31 13.36
N GLY A 261 17.32 9.94 12.33
CA GLY A 261 18.77 10.14 12.33
C GLY A 261 19.47 9.46 13.51
N ASP A 262 20.33 10.19 14.21
CA ASP A 262 21.12 9.66 15.33
C ASP A 262 20.26 9.20 16.52
N GLU A 263 19.13 9.86 16.77
CA GLU A 263 18.21 9.44 17.86
C GLU A 263 17.58 8.08 17.55
N ALA A 264 17.13 7.88 16.31
CA ALA A 264 16.60 6.60 15.85
C ALA A 264 17.66 5.50 15.93
N ARG A 265 18.89 5.80 15.45
CA ARG A 265 20.02 4.86 15.50
C ARG A 265 20.40 4.49 16.93
N GLY A 266 20.47 5.47 17.83
CA GLY A 266 20.73 5.25 19.25
C GLY A 266 19.69 4.33 19.86
N ARG A 267 18.40 4.62 19.63
CA ARG A 267 17.30 3.80 20.14
C ARG A 267 17.34 2.36 19.62
N LEU A 268 17.60 2.16 18.34
CA LEU A 268 17.75 0.84 17.74
C LEU A 268 18.95 0.08 18.32
N ALA A 269 20.09 0.76 18.51
CA ALA A 269 21.29 0.16 19.11
C ALA A 269 21.06 -0.23 20.57
N ASP A 270 20.27 0.55 21.32
CA ASP A 270 19.90 0.23 22.70
C ASP A 270 19.06 -1.04 22.77
N TRP A 271 18.02 -1.15 21.94
CA TRP A 271 17.22 -2.37 21.83
C TRP A 271 18.06 -3.56 21.37
N ALA A 272 19.02 -3.36 20.45
CA ALA A 272 19.93 -4.42 20.03
C ALA A 272 20.80 -4.93 21.19
N ARG A 273 21.26 -4.06 22.09
CA ARG A 273 21.99 -4.48 23.30
C ARG A 273 21.12 -5.25 24.27
N GLN A 274 19.85 -4.86 24.44
CA GLN A 274 18.90 -5.61 25.29
C GLN A 274 18.69 -7.04 24.80
N PHE A 275 18.61 -7.27 23.48
CA PHE A 275 18.51 -8.62 22.92
C PHE A 275 19.79 -9.46 23.03
N ARG A 276 20.93 -8.87 23.38
CA ARG A 276 22.19 -9.62 23.59
C ARG A 276 22.40 -10.06 25.04
N GLN A 277 21.64 -9.47 25.97
CA GLN A 277 21.64 -9.81 27.40
C GLN A 277 20.74 -11.03 27.65
#